data_AF-A0A2S7IFE2-F1
#
_entry.id   AF-A0A2S7IFE2-F1
#
_cell.length_a   1.000
_cell.length_b   1.000
_cell.length_c   1.000
_cell.angle_alpha   90.00
_cell.angle_beta   90.00
_cell.angle_gamma   90.00
#
_symmetry.space_group_name_H-M   'P 1'
#
loop_
_entity.id
_entity.type
_entity.pdbx_description
1 polymer ?
#
loop_
_entity_poly.entity_id
_entity_poly.type
_entity_poly.pdbx_seq_one_letter_code
_entity_poly.pdbx_strand_id
1 'polypeptide(L)'
;MAKESVGLKKTLGLAPKIAVKSSTIDVEKTEKEVKNIHSEKVELTRISVDMPKNLYKKMKIKLAGEDLSIRDYVLQLINDDLSK
;
A
#
# COMPACT_ATOMS: atom_id res chain seq x y z
N MET A 1 1.36 36.49 -49.49
CA MET A 1 1.59 36.88 -48.09
C MET A 1 0.70 36.00 -47.21
N ALA A 2 1.27 34.95 -46.59
CA ALA A 2 0.52 33.97 -45.80
C ALA A 2 0.47 34.39 -44.32
N LYS A 3 -0.69 34.19 -43.70
CA LYS A 3 -1.12 34.70 -42.40
C LYS A 3 -0.21 34.24 -41.24
N GLU A 4 0.47 35.17 -40.58
CA GLU A 4 1.30 34.93 -39.38
C GLU A 4 0.52 34.67 -38.08
N SER A 5 -0.81 34.59 -38.09
CA SER A 5 -1.62 34.66 -36.87
C SER A 5 -2.48 33.43 -36.53
N VAL A 6 -2.15 32.24 -37.03
CA VAL A 6 -2.83 30.97 -36.66
C VAL A 6 -1.97 30.15 -35.71
N GLY A 7 -1.61 30.75 -34.58
CA GLY A 7 -0.90 30.06 -33.50
C GLY A 7 -1.78 29.97 -32.25
N LEU A 8 -2.12 28.74 -31.84
CA LEU A 8 -2.86 28.41 -30.59
C LEU A 8 -2.29 29.05 -29.32
N LYS A 9 -1.03 29.51 -29.36
CA LYS A 9 -0.37 30.24 -28.27
C LYS A 9 -0.98 31.60 -27.97
N LYS A 10 -1.53 32.32 -28.98
CA LYS A 10 -2.10 33.67 -28.79
C LYS A 10 -3.58 33.65 -28.38
N THR A 11 -4.31 32.59 -28.68
CA THR A 11 -5.77 32.53 -28.47
C THR A 11 -6.19 32.08 -27.07
N LEU A 12 -5.31 31.40 -26.33
CA LEU A 12 -5.67 30.75 -25.06
C LEU A 12 -4.94 31.28 -23.82
N GLY A 13 -4.23 32.41 -23.90
CA GLY A 13 -3.61 33.05 -22.73
C GLY A 13 -2.71 32.13 -21.90
N LEU A 14 -2.06 31.16 -22.54
CA LEU A 14 -1.29 30.12 -21.85
C LEU A 14 -0.06 30.74 -21.19
N ALA A 15 0.11 30.48 -19.89
CA ALA A 15 1.27 30.92 -19.13
C ALA A 15 2.58 30.41 -19.76
N PRO A 16 3.69 31.18 -19.64
CA PRO A 16 4.98 30.76 -20.18
C PRO A 16 5.40 29.41 -19.59
N LYS A 17 5.92 28.52 -20.44
CA LYS A 17 6.38 27.19 -20.04
C LYS A 17 7.53 27.32 -19.04
N ILE A 18 7.22 27.17 -17.75
CA ILE A 18 8.23 27.08 -16.70
C ILE A 18 8.90 25.72 -16.85
N ALA A 19 10.20 25.70 -17.12
CA ALA A 19 10.99 24.49 -17.08
C ALA A 19 11.09 24.05 -15.62
N VAL A 20 10.26 23.08 -15.21
CA VAL A 20 10.40 22.41 -13.92
C VAL A 20 11.78 21.76 -13.92
N LYS A 21 12.67 22.21 -13.02
CA LYS A 21 13.98 21.58 -12.84
C LYS A 21 13.71 20.13 -12.47
N SER A 22 14.11 19.20 -13.34
CA SER A 22 14.08 17.78 -13.03
C SER A 22 15.00 17.56 -11.83
N SER A 23 14.42 17.36 -10.65
CA SER A 23 15.16 16.75 -9.55
C SER A 23 15.55 15.35 -10.01
N THR A 24 16.84 15.07 -10.10
CA THR A 24 17.38 13.72 -10.17
C THR A 24 17.01 13.03 -8.86
N ILE A 25 15.80 12.46 -8.82
CA ILE A 25 15.39 11.59 -7.73
C ILE A 25 16.24 10.34 -7.88
N ASP A 26 17.17 10.18 -6.94
CA ASP A 26 18.06 9.04 -6.86
C ASP A 26 17.21 7.83 -6.43
N VAL A 27 16.58 7.18 -7.42
CA VAL A 27 15.57 6.13 -7.23
C VAL A 27 16.08 5.04 -6.28
N GLU A 28 17.38 4.74 -6.33
CA GLU A 28 18.02 3.74 -5.48
C GLU A 28 18.06 4.12 -3.99
N LYS A 29 18.20 5.41 -3.67
CA LYS A 29 18.17 5.88 -2.28
C LYS A 29 16.76 5.84 -1.73
N THR A 30 15.79 6.31 -2.53
CA THR A 30 14.38 6.29 -2.17
C THR A 30 13.87 4.86 -1.96
N GLU A 31 14.25 3.91 -2.81
CA GLU A 31 13.88 2.49 -2.64
C GLU A 31 14.50 1.86 -1.39
N LYS A 32 15.77 2.18 -1.08
CA LYS A 32 16.45 1.69 0.13
C LYS A 32 15.80 2.25 1.40
N GLU A 33 15.45 3.53 1.40
CA GLU A 33 14.78 4.17 2.55
C GLU A 33 13.35 3.64 2.73
N VAL A 34 12.58 3.45 1.66
CA VAL A 34 11.25 2.80 1.71
C VAL A 34 11.38 1.38 2.26
N LYS A 35 12.38 0.61 1.81
CA LYS A 35 12.61 -0.75 2.31
C LYS A 35 12.97 -0.77 3.80
N ASN A 36 13.75 0.20 4.26
CA ASN A 36 14.13 0.32 5.67
C ASN A 36 12.94 0.72 6.57
N ILE A 37 12.05 1.59 6.10
CA ILE A 37 10.82 1.98 6.84
C ILE A 37 9.89 0.77 7.00
N HIS A 38 9.81 -0.12 6.00
CA HIS A 38 9.07 -1.38 6.09
C HIS A 38 9.83 -2.50 6.82
N SER A 39 11.01 -2.20 7.39
CA SER A 39 11.87 -3.15 8.10
C SER A 39 11.83 -2.96 9.62
N GLU A 40 10.71 -2.52 10.20
CA GLU A 40 10.43 -2.80 11.61
C GLU A 40 10.26 -4.32 11.77
N LYS A 41 11.40 -5.00 11.83
CA LYS A 41 11.51 -6.45 11.91
C LYS A 41 11.20 -6.88 13.34
N VAL A 42 9.92 -6.93 13.67
CA VAL A 42 9.48 -7.87 14.68
C VAL A 42 9.88 -9.26 14.21
N GLU A 43 10.53 -10.05 15.07
CA GLU A 43 10.82 -11.45 14.76
C GLU A 43 9.48 -12.20 14.66
N LEU A 44 9.08 -12.51 13.43
CA LEU A 44 7.84 -13.21 13.14
C LEU A 44 8.15 -14.64 12.69
N THR A 45 7.58 -15.63 13.36
CA THR A 45 7.58 -17.02 12.92
C THR A 45 6.29 -17.31 12.14
N ARG A 46 6.41 -17.83 10.91
CA ARG A 46 5.26 -18.25 10.11
C ARG A 46 4.80 -19.65 10.55
N ILE A 47 3.52 -19.78 10.84
CA ILE A 47 2.87 -21.05 11.13
C ILE A 47 1.89 -21.35 9.99
N SER A 48 1.97 -22.54 9.40
CA SER A 48 1.02 -23.05 8.41
C SER A 48 0.16 -24.12 9.08
N VAL A 49 -1.17 -24.00 8.95
CA VAL A 49 -2.11 -24.94 9.56
C VAL A 49 -3.14 -25.36 8.51
N ASP A 50 -3.25 -26.67 8.31
CA ASP A 50 -4.31 -27.24 7.47
C ASP A 50 -5.62 -27.27 8.24
N MET A 51 -6.66 -26.68 7.65
CA MET A 51 -7.96 -26.52 8.29
C MET A 51 -9.06 -27.13 7.41
N PRO A 52 -9.99 -27.92 7.97
CA PRO A 52 -11.13 -28.43 7.20
C PRO A 52 -11.92 -27.29 6.56
N LYS A 53 -12.31 -27.44 5.29
CA LYS A 53 -12.99 -26.39 4.50
C LYS A 53 -14.25 -25.85 5.20
N ASN A 54 -14.98 -26.70 5.90
CA ASN A 54 -16.17 -26.30 6.65
C ASN A 54 -15.81 -25.38 7.83
N LEU A 55 -14.75 -25.71 8.57
CA LEU A 55 -14.28 -24.92 9.70
C LEU A 55 -13.76 -23.56 9.26
N TYR A 56 -12.96 -23.52 8.19
CA TYR A 56 -12.47 -22.28 7.59
C TYR A 56 -13.61 -21.35 7.18
N LYS A 57 -14.67 -21.88 6.55
CA LYS A 57 -15.86 -21.10 6.18
C LYS A 57 -16.57 -20.50 7.39
N LYS A 58 -16.82 -21.31 8.43
CA LYS A 58 -17.47 -20.85 9.66
C LYS A 58 -16.67 -19.74 10.33
N MET A 59 -15.36 -19.92 10.42
CA MET A 59 -14.45 -18.89 10.95
C MET A 59 -14.54 -17.59 10.14
N LYS A 60 -14.46 -17.67 8.79
CA LYS A 60 -14.56 -16.49 7.93
C LYS A 60 -15.90 -15.74 8.08
N ILE A 61 -17.01 -16.45 8.25
CA ILE A 61 -18.32 -15.82 8.47
C ILE A 61 -18.34 -15.07 9.79
N LYS A 62 -17.83 -15.68 10.87
CA LYS A 62 -17.73 -15.01 12.18
C LYS A 62 -16.90 -13.73 12.09
N LEU A 63 -15.70 -13.83 11.51
CA LEU A 63 -14.77 -12.70 11.40
C LEU A 63 -15.30 -11.56 10.55
N ALA A 64 -16.12 -11.85 9.53
CA ALA A 64 -16.75 -10.82 8.72
C ALA A 64 -17.75 -9.95 9.53
N GLY A 65 -18.36 -10.49 10.60
CA GLY A 65 -19.25 -9.73 11.47
C GLY A 65 -18.51 -8.90 12.52
N GLU A 66 -17.28 -9.26 12.86
CA GLU A 66 -16.47 -8.64 13.91
C GLU A 66 -15.39 -7.67 13.36
N ASP A 67 -15.30 -7.52 12.04
CA ASP A 67 -14.27 -6.75 11.32
C ASP A 67 -12.82 -7.09 11.75
N LEU A 68 -12.58 -8.39 12.01
CA LEU A 68 -11.30 -8.92 12.47
C LEU A 68 -10.58 -9.69 11.36
N SER A 69 -9.25 -9.57 11.33
CA SER A 69 -8.43 -10.43 10.48
C SER A 69 -8.29 -11.83 11.09
N ILE A 70 -8.03 -12.84 10.25
CA ILE A 70 -7.75 -14.21 10.73
C ILE A 70 -6.51 -14.21 11.64
N ARG A 71 -5.52 -13.38 11.33
CA ARG A 71 -4.29 -13.27 12.14
C ARG A 71 -4.63 -12.80 13.55
N ASP A 72 -5.39 -11.71 13.67
CA ASP A 72 -5.71 -11.10 14.96
C ASP A 72 -6.57 -12.04 15.80
N TYR A 73 -7.52 -12.72 15.15
CA TYR A 73 -8.32 -13.76 15.80
C TYR A 73 -7.49 -14.89 16.39
N VAL A 74 -6.53 -15.42 15.62
CA VAL A 74 -5.66 -16.50 16.11
C VAL A 74 -4.75 -15.99 17.24
N LEU A 75 -4.21 -14.78 17.14
CA LEU A 75 -3.39 -14.19 18.20
C LEU A 75 -4.19 -13.95 19.49
N GLN A 76 -5.44 -13.48 19.38
CA GLN A 76 -6.35 -13.34 20.51
C GLN A 76 -6.62 -14.69 21.17
N LEU A 77 -6.97 -15.72 20.39
CA LEU A 77 -7.19 -17.07 20.92
C LEU A 77 -5.96 -17.60 21.67
N ILE A 78 -4.76 -17.40 21.15
CA ILE A 78 -3.52 -17.83 21.79
C ILE A 78 -3.29 -17.04 23.09
N ASN A 79 -3.46 -15.71 23.07
CA ASN A 79 -3.28 -14.88 24.25
C ASN A 79 -4.31 -15.22 25.35
N ASP A 80 -5.56 -15.45 24.98
CA ASP A 80 -6.64 -15.83 25.90
C ASP A 80 -6.39 -17.22 26.52
N ASP A 81 -5.74 -18.12 25.77
CA ASP A 81 -5.34 -19.44 26.27
C ASP A 81 -4.13 -19.36 27.21
N LEU A 82 -3.12 -18.56 26.87
CA LEU A 82 -1.90 -18.37 27.67
C LEU A 82 -2.09 -17.50 28.92
N SER A 83 -3.15 -16.70 28.98
CA SER A 83 -3.46 -15.82 30.11
C SER A 83 -4.39 -16.45 31.16
N LYS A 84 -4.80 -17.70 30.95
CA LYS A 84 -5.45 -18.55 31.95
C LYS A 84 -4.44 -19.22 32.88
#